data_AF-A0AAV0MGV5-F1
#
_entry.id   AF-A0AAV0MGV5-F1
#
_cell.length_a   1.000
_cell.length_b   1.000
_cell.length_c   1.000
_cell.angle_alpha   90.00
_cell.angle_beta   90.00
_cell.angle_gamma   90.00
#
_symmetry.space_group_name_H-M   'P 1'
#
loop_
_entity.id
_entity.type
_entity.pdbx_description
1 polymer ?
#
loop_
_entity_poly.entity_id
_entity_poly.type
_entity_poly.pdbx_seq_one_letter_code
_entity_poly.pdbx_strand_id
1 'polypeptide(L)' 'MCTGSGKEYARLEILVFMCHLVKRFRFQKLIPDENIVVDPMPIPAKGLPVRLFPHKR' A
#
# COMPACT_ATOMS: atom_id res chain seq x y z
N MET A 1 20.82 13.59 -18.75
CA MET A 1 19.36 13.59 -18.53
C MET A 1 18.78 12.32 -19.13
N CYS A 2 18.52 11.30 -18.32
CA CYS A 2 17.79 10.09 -18.73
C CYS A 2 16.53 10.00 -17.88
N THR A 3 15.61 10.93 -18.08
CA THR A 3 14.35 11.03 -17.35
C THR A 3 13.25 10.33 -18.16
N GLY A 4 13.26 8.98 -18.27
CA GLY A 4 12.25 8.32 -19.10
C GLY A 4 12.00 6.83 -18.89
N SER A 5 13.03 5.98 -18.88
CA SER A 5 12.80 4.53 -19.08
C SER A 5 12.44 3.76 -17.80
N GLY A 6 13.10 4.07 -16.68
CA GLY A 6 12.90 3.34 -15.42
C GLY A 6 11.62 3.72 -14.68
N LYS A 7 11.10 4.94 -14.89
CA LYS A 7 9.93 5.46 -14.16
C LYS A 7 8.65 4.74 -14.53
N GLU A 8 8.43 4.50 -15.82
CA GLU A 8 7.23 3.83 -16.30
C GLU A 8 7.27 2.32 -16.00
N TYR A 9 8.47 1.73 -16.01
CA TYR A 9 8.66 0.35 -15.56
C TYR A 9 8.38 0.19 -14.06
N ALA A 10 8.94 1.06 -13.21
CA ALA A 10 8.67 1.04 -11.76
C ALA A 10 7.18 1.21 -11.45
N ARG A 11 6.47 2.07 -12.20
CA ARG A 11 5.01 2.22 -12.08
C ARG A 11 4.27 0.94 -12.43
N LEU A 12 4.68 0.25 -13.49
CA LEU A 12 4.08 -1.01 -13.90
C LEU A 12 4.33 -2.11 -12.86
N GLU A 13 5.57 -2.25 -12.37
CA GLU A 13 5.92 -3.22 -11.35
C GLU A 13 5.12 -3.01 -10.05
N ILE A 14 5.04 -1.77 -9.56
CA ILE A 14 4.25 -1.43 -8.37
C ILE A 14 2.77 -1.76 -8.61
N LEU A 15 2.22 -1.42 -9.78
CA LEU A 15 0.82 -1.68 -10.10
C LEU A 15 0.52 -3.18 -10.15
N VAL A 16 1.36 -3.96 -10.82
CA VAL A 16 1.20 -5.42 -10.93
C VAL A 16 1.31 -6.06 -9.55
N PHE A 17 2.30 -5.66 -8.77
CA PHE A 17 2.50 -6.14 -7.41
C PHE A 17 1.27 -5.83 -6.53
N MET A 18 0.80 -4.58 -6.51
CA MET A 18 -0.38 -4.17 -5.74
C MET A 18 -1.62 -4.93 -6.18
N CYS A 19 -1.88 -5.04 -7.49
CA CYS A 19 -3.02 -5.78 -8.03
C CYS A 19 -3.02 -7.25 -7.61
N HIS A 20 -1.85 -7.88 -7.63
CA HIS A 20 -1.71 -9.28 -7.23
C HIS A 20 -1.95 -9.46 -5.74
N LEU A 21 -1.41 -8.54 -4.95
CA LEU A 21 -1.44 -8.58 -3.50
C LEU A 21 -2.87 -8.31 -2.98
N VAL A 22 -3.59 -7.31 -3.49
CA VAL A 22 -5.01 -7.07 -3.13
C VAL A 22 -5.96 -8.17 -3.59
N LYS A 23 -5.64 -8.87 -4.69
CA LYS A 23 -6.45 -10.00 -5.17
C LYS A 23 -6.28 -11.26 -4.32
N ARG A 24 -5.08 -11.47 -3.75
CA ARG A 24 -4.76 -12.66 -2.95
C ARG A 24 -4.95 -12.46 -1.46
N PHE A 25 -4.82 -11.23 -0.98
CA PHE A 25 -4.85 -10.93 0.45
C PHE A 25 -5.92 -9.89 0.75
N ARG A 26 -6.76 -10.20 1.74
CA ARG A 26 -7.63 -9.24 2.38
C ARG A 26 -6.82 -8.49 3.44
N PHE A 27 -6.86 -7.17 3.35
CA PHE A 27 -6.23 -6.29 4.32
C PHE A 27 -7.26 -5.94 5.40
N GLN A 28 -6.88 -6.12 6.66
CA GLN A 28 -7.63 -5.61 7.79
C GLN A 28 -6.76 -4.64 8.57
N LYS A 29 -7.27 -3.43 8.80
CA LYS A 29 -6.64 -2.48 9.72
C LYS A 29 -6.68 -3.07 11.11
N LEU A 30 -5.54 -3.11 11.80
CA LEU A 30 -5.48 -3.59 13.18
C LEU A 30 -6.07 -2.57 14.16
N ILE A 31 -6.06 -1.28 13.78
CA ILE A 31 -6.56 -0.19 14.59
C ILE A 31 -7.63 0.53 13.77
N PRO A 32 -8.92 0.33 14.07
CA PRO A 32 -10.01 0.94 13.30
C PRO A 32 -10.06 2.47 13.49
N ASP A 33 -9.75 2.96 14.69
CA ASP A 33 -9.77 4.38 15.07
C ASP A 33 -8.37 4.98 15.16
N GLU A 34 -7.51 4.68 14.19
CA GLU A 34 -6.17 5.25 14.16
C GLU A 34 -6.23 6.74 13.79
N ASN A 35 -5.70 7.60 14.67
CA ASN A 35 -5.59 9.03 14.40
C ASN A 35 -4.67 9.28 13.19
N ILE A 36 -5.15 10.06 12.24
CA ILE A 36 -4.37 10.50 11.09
C ILE A 36 -3.72 11.83 11.50
N VAL A 37 -2.40 11.82 11.64
CA VAL A 37 -1.61 13.02 11.93
C VAL A 37 -1.26 13.67 10.60
N VAL A 38 -1.54 14.96 10.46
CA VAL A 38 -1.29 15.70 9.22
C VAL A 38 -0.14 16.66 9.46
N ASP A 39 1.09 16.24 9.16
CA ASP A 39 2.23 17.17 9.09
C ASP A 39 3.42 16.59 8.28
N PRO A 40 3.76 17.10 7.08
CA PRO A 40 2.99 17.94 6.16
C PRO A 40 2.00 17.12 5.27
N MET A 41 1.97 15.79 5.42
CA MET A 41 1.07 14.86 4.71
C MET A 41 0.36 13.97 5.73
N PRO A 42 -0.92 13.59 5.54
CA PRO A 42 -1.61 12.63 6.40
C PRO A 42 -0.83 11.31 6.49
N ILE A 43 -0.29 11.04 7.67
CA ILE A 43 0.28 9.74 8.03
C ILE A 43 -0.47 9.16 9.23
N PRO A 44 -0.74 7.85 9.23
CA PRO A 44 -1.31 7.18 10.39
C PRO A 44 -0.32 7.25 11.56
N ALA A 45 -0.81 7.69 12.72
CA ALA A 45 0.02 7.95 13.90
C ALA A 45 0.86 6.75 14.37
N LYS A 46 0.44 5.52 14.05
CA LYS A 46 1.10 4.27 14.48
C LYS A 46 1.61 3.45 13.28
N GLY A 47 1.75 4.06 12.10
CA GLY A 47 2.41 3.45 10.94
C GLY A 47 1.55 2.47 10.13
N LEU A 48 0.21 2.55 10.22
CA LEU A 48 -0.75 1.71 9.48
C LEU A 48 -0.50 0.19 9.67
N PRO A 49 -0.60 -0.33 10.91
CA PRO A 49 -0.47 -1.75 11.14
C PRO A 49 -1.62 -2.49 10.42
N VAL A 50 -1.27 -3.26 9.38
CA VAL A 50 -2.22 -4.06 8.58
C VAL A 50 -1.98 -5.55 8.78
N ARG A 51 -3.07 -6.30 8.88
CA ARG A 51 -3.04 -7.77 8.88
C ARG A 51 -3.48 -8.29 7.52
N LEU A 52 -2.64 -9.12 6.92
CA LEU A 52 -2.92 -9.78 5.66
C LEU A 52 -3.55 -11.16 5.92
N PHE A 53 -4.75 -11.37 5.40
CA PHE A 53 -5.39 -12.68 5.40
C PHE A 53 -5.47 -13.19 3.97
N PRO A 54 -4.99 -14.41 3.67
CA PRO A 54 -5.19 -14.98 2.35
C PRO A 54 -6.68 -15.12 2.07
N HIS A 55 -7.10 -14.77 0.86
CA HIS A 55 -8.45 -15.11 0.39
C HIS A 55 -8.56 -16.63 0.37
N LYS A 56 -9.55 -17.18 1.08
CA LYS A 56 -9.93 -18.59 0.93
C LYS A 56 -10.33 -18.76 -0.53
N ARG A 57 -9.59 -19.61 -1.25
CA ARG A 57 -9.96 -20.03 -2.61
C ARG A 57 -11.25 -20.84 -2.59
#